data_AF-A0A6I2UDE3-F1
#
_entry.id   AF-A0A6I2UDE3-F1
#
_cell.length_a   1.000
_cell.length_b   1.000
_cell.length_c   1.000
_cell.angle_alpha   90.00
_cell.angle_beta   90.00
_cell.angle_gamma   90.00
#
_symmetry.space_group_name_H-M   'P 1'
#
loop_
_entity.id
_entity.type
_entity.pdbx_description
1 polymer ?
#
loop_
_entity_poly.entity_id
_entity_poly.type
_entity_poly.pdbx_seq_one_letter_code
_entity_poly.pdbx_strand_id
1 'polypeptide(L)'
;MPYTEITGVEWRDVFDKGSRTWGTGTGKISSGTFTNDEFGAYRLYLHNRVRCAVVVRHGADETTVFNGETEEKTKEVYEELASRAKT
;
A
#
# COMPACT_ATOMS: atom_id res chain seq x y z
N MET A 1 0.48 14.58 3.29
CA MET A 1 -0.18 14.43 1.98
C MET A 1 -1.66 14.60 2.21
N PRO A 2 -2.38 15.45 1.45
CA PRO A 2 -3.81 15.65 1.64
C PRO A 2 -4.60 14.42 1.16
N TYR A 3 -5.55 13.96 1.98
CA TYR A 3 -6.35 12.76 1.71
C TYR A 3 -7.40 12.97 0.58
N THR A 4 -7.64 14.22 0.16
CA THR A 4 -8.55 14.61 -0.92
C THR A 4 -8.14 14.09 -2.30
N GLU A 5 -6.88 13.71 -2.50
CA GLU A 5 -6.42 13.17 -3.79
C GLU A 5 -6.55 11.65 -3.90
N ILE A 6 -7.04 10.96 -2.84
CA ILE A 6 -7.23 9.51 -2.86
C ILE A 6 -8.42 9.16 -3.76
N THR A 7 -8.11 8.72 -4.98
CA THR A 7 -9.09 8.22 -5.96
C THR A 7 -9.65 6.85 -5.62
N GLY A 8 -8.95 6.05 -4.80
CA GLY A 8 -9.45 4.74 -4.41
C GLY A 8 -8.56 4.02 -3.40
N VAL A 9 -9.17 3.13 -2.63
CA VAL A 9 -8.47 2.22 -1.73
C VAL A 9 -8.93 0.79 -2.01
N GLU A 10 -7.99 -0.12 -2.13
CA GLU A 10 -8.21 -1.54 -2.41
C GLU A 10 -7.51 -2.37 -1.35
N TRP A 11 -8.22 -3.36 -0.83
CA TRP A 11 -7.65 -4.36 0.07
C TRP A 11 -7.26 -5.61 -0.72
N ARG A 12 -6.01 -6.05 -0.57
CA ARG A 12 -5.45 -7.23 -1.21
C ARG A 12 -4.93 -8.19 -0.15
N ASP A 13 -5.55 -9.34 -0.04
CA ASP A 13 -5.12 -10.39 0.89
C ASP A 13 -3.80 -11.04 0.47
N VAL A 14 -3.62 -11.17 -0.86
CA VAL A 14 -2.38 -11.62 -1.50
C VAL A 14 -1.99 -10.59 -2.54
N PHE A 15 -0.91 -9.85 -2.27
CA PHE A 15 -0.38 -8.85 -3.18
C PHE A 15 0.94 -9.32 -3.77
N ASP A 16 0.97 -9.51 -5.10
CA ASP A 16 2.21 -9.68 -5.81
C ASP A 16 2.86 -8.29 -6.00
N LYS A 17 4.00 -8.11 -5.35
CA LYS A 17 4.74 -6.85 -5.32
C LYS A 17 5.45 -6.53 -6.65
N GLY A 18 5.38 -7.40 -7.66
CA GLY A 18 6.07 -7.19 -8.92
C GLY A 18 7.59 -7.03 -8.73
N SER A 19 8.20 -6.16 -9.53
CA SER A 19 9.65 -5.95 -9.50
C SER A 19 10.05 -4.83 -8.56
N ARG A 20 10.99 -5.13 -7.65
CA ARG A 20 11.59 -4.12 -6.77
C ARG A 20 12.58 -3.29 -7.56
N THR A 21 12.28 -2.01 -7.76
CA THR A 21 13.19 -1.08 -8.43
C THR A 21 14.15 -0.44 -7.43
N TRP A 22 13.70 -0.14 -6.21
CA TRP A 22 14.51 0.54 -5.19
C TRP A 22 14.07 0.19 -3.75
N GLY A 23 15.00 0.12 -2.80
CA GLY A 23 14.69 0.07 -1.36
C GLY A 23 15.50 -0.93 -0.55
N THR A 24 15.39 -0.84 0.78
CA THR A 24 16.11 -1.67 1.74
C THR A 24 15.11 -2.50 2.54
N GLY A 25 15.21 -3.83 2.48
CA GLY A 25 14.35 -4.72 3.26
C GLY A 25 15.12 -5.18 4.50
N THR A 26 14.82 -4.61 5.66
CA THR A 26 15.29 -5.19 6.92
C THR A 26 14.44 -6.44 7.18
N GLY A 27 15.01 -7.56 7.65
CA GLY A 27 14.33 -8.87 7.71
C GLY A 27 12.93 -8.94 8.36
N LYS A 28 12.46 -7.86 9.00
CA LYS A 28 11.10 -7.70 9.58
C LYS A 28 10.12 -6.89 8.71
N ILE A 29 10.62 -5.95 7.90
CA ILE A 29 9.82 -5.00 7.12
C ILE A 29 10.46 -4.76 5.75
N SER A 30 9.65 -4.92 4.71
CA SER A 30 10.01 -4.62 3.34
C SER A 30 9.38 -3.29 2.94
N SER A 31 10.19 -2.22 2.96
CA SER A 31 9.81 -0.94 2.39
C SER A 31 10.66 -0.64 1.15
N GLY A 32 10.05 0.01 0.16
CA GLY A 32 10.74 0.37 -1.06
C GLY A 32 9.85 0.97 -2.12
N THR A 33 10.47 1.32 -3.24
CA THR A 33 9.79 1.66 -4.48
C THR A 33 9.76 0.42 -5.35
N PHE A 34 8.55 0.04 -5.75
CA PHE A 34 8.29 -1.08 -6.62
C PHE A 34 7.71 -0.55 -7.91
N THR A 35 7.85 -1.33 -8.97
CA THR A 35 7.21 -1.01 -10.22
C THR A 35 6.47 -2.23 -10.75
N ASN A 36 5.27 -1.99 -11.26
CA ASN A 36 4.46 -3.03 -11.91
C ASN A 36 3.87 -2.46 -13.20
N ASP A 37 3.57 -3.35 -14.15
CA ASP A 37 2.98 -2.96 -15.44
C ASP A 37 1.59 -2.30 -15.26
N GLU A 38 0.85 -2.72 -14.22
CA GLU A 38 -0.50 -2.20 -13.92
C GLU A 38 -0.52 -0.82 -13.26
N PHE A 39 0.55 -0.43 -12.56
CA PHE A 39 0.58 0.78 -11.70
C PHE A 39 1.77 1.72 -11.99
N GLY A 40 2.67 1.35 -12.89
CA GLY A 40 3.93 2.06 -13.05
C GLY A 40 4.78 1.97 -11.78
N ALA A 41 5.32 3.10 -11.31
CA ALA A 41 6.15 3.17 -10.12
C ALA A 41 5.32 3.52 -8.88
N TYR A 42 5.32 2.65 -7.88
CA TYR A 42 4.54 2.80 -6.66
C TYR A 42 5.39 2.55 -5.41
N ARG A 43 4.94 3.09 -4.28
CA ARG A 43 5.62 2.91 -2.99
C ARG A 43 5.00 1.76 -2.25
N LEU A 44 5.82 0.88 -1.69
CA LEU A 44 5.38 -0.27 -0.95
C LEU A 44 5.99 -0.31 0.45
N TYR A 45 5.15 -0.57 1.45
CA TYR A 45 5.52 -0.71 2.86
C TYR A 45 4.86 -1.97 3.46
N LEU A 46 5.49 -3.12 3.26
CA LEU A 46 5.01 -4.41 3.77
C LEU A 46 5.71 -4.79 5.08
N HIS A 47 4.92 -5.19 6.08
CA HIS A 47 5.44 -6.00 7.18
C HIS A 47 5.53 -7.46 6.73
N ASN A 48 6.71 -8.07 6.74
CA ASN A 48 6.91 -9.47 6.31
C ASN A 48 6.08 -10.47 7.16
N ARG A 49 5.63 -10.03 8.34
CA ARG A 49 4.81 -10.82 9.26
C ARG A 49 3.38 -11.04 8.77
N VAL A 50 2.88 -10.19 7.86
CA VAL A 50 1.49 -10.18 7.41
C VAL A 50 1.46 -10.19 5.89
N ARG A 51 0.61 -11.04 5.29
CA ARG A 51 0.52 -11.21 3.84
C ARG A 51 -0.45 -10.23 3.17
N CYS A 52 -1.39 -9.68 3.94
CA CYS A 52 -2.34 -8.68 3.47
C CYS A 52 -1.62 -7.38 3.10
N ALA A 53 -2.23 -6.58 2.23
CA ALA A 53 -1.76 -5.27 1.85
C ALA A 53 -2.96 -4.37 1.51
N VAL A 54 -2.81 -3.09 1.78
CA VAL A 54 -3.76 -2.06 1.37
C VAL A 54 -3.11 -1.24 0.29
N VAL A 55 -3.76 -1.18 -0.86
CA VAL A 55 -3.36 -0.39 -2.02
C VAL A 55 -4.18 0.89 -2.00
N VAL A 56 -3.54 2.02 -1.89
CA VAL A 56 -4.15 3.35 -1.98
C VAL A 56 -3.72 3.98 -3.29
N ARG A 57 -4.68 4.28 -4.16
CA ARG A 57 -4.47 5.03 -5.39
C ARG A 57 -4.83 6.49 -5.14
N HIS A 58 -3.92 7.40 -5.43
CA HIS A 58 -4.10 8.84 -5.25
C HIS A 58 -3.51 9.62 -6.43
N GLY A 59 -4.11 10.76 -6.77
CA GLY A 59 -3.72 11.55 -7.94
C GLY A 59 -3.90 10.80 -9.28
N ALA A 60 -3.37 11.39 -10.36
CA ALA A 60 -3.55 10.86 -11.71
C ALA A 60 -2.84 9.50 -11.95
N ASP A 61 -1.74 9.21 -11.23
CA ASP A 61 -0.93 8.00 -11.45
C ASP A 61 -0.11 7.56 -10.20
N GLU A 62 -0.40 8.07 -9.00
CA GLU A 62 0.36 7.69 -7.81
C GLU A 62 -0.31 6.55 -7.03
N THR A 63 0.44 5.48 -6.79
CA THR A 63 -0.04 4.35 -5.99
C THR A 63 0.86 4.13 -4.79
N THR A 64 0.24 3.91 -3.63
CA THR A 64 0.91 3.60 -2.38
C THR A 64 0.32 2.34 -1.78
N VAL A 65 1.15 1.33 -1.59
CA VAL A 65 0.79 0.07 -0.95
C VAL A 65 1.42 0.02 0.43
N PHE A 66 0.66 -0.30 1.46
CA PHE A 66 1.22 -0.55 2.78
C PHE A 66 0.44 -1.62 3.53
N ASN A 67 1.04 -2.14 4.59
CA ASN A 67 0.44 -3.16 5.42
C ASN A 67 0.72 -2.85 6.90
N GLY A 68 -0.23 -3.19 7.76
CA GLY A 68 -0.07 -3.13 9.19
C GLY A 68 0.77 -4.27 9.74
N GLU A 69 1.02 -4.21 11.05
CA GLU A 69 1.72 -5.26 11.78
C GLU A 69 0.88 -6.53 11.95
N THR A 70 -0.45 -6.40 11.84
CA THR A 70 -1.46 -7.47 11.92
C THR A 70 -2.58 -7.18 10.91
N GLU A 71 -3.30 -8.22 10.48
CA GLU A 71 -4.48 -8.10 9.61
C GLU A 71 -5.53 -7.14 10.19
N GLU A 72 -5.81 -7.21 11.50
CA GLU A 72 -6.72 -6.29 12.20
C GLU A 72 -6.29 -4.83 12.09
N LYS A 73 -5.02 -4.51 12.41
CA LYS A 73 -4.49 -3.15 12.25
C LYS A 73 -4.56 -2.67 10.81
N THR A 74 -4.33 -3.57 9.86
CA THR A 74 -4.38 -3.27 8.43
C THR A 74 -5.80 -2.92 8.00
N LYS A 75 -6.79 -3.64 8.54
CA LYS A 75 -8.21 -3.40 8.31
C LYS A 75 -8.68 -2.09 8.95
N GLU A 76 -8.27 -1.79 10.18
CA GLU A 76 -8.57 -0.49 10.80
C GLU A 76 -8.03 0.68 9.96
N VAL A 77 -6.79 0.59 9.49
CA VAL A 77 -6.19 1.64 8.65
C VAL A 77 -6.91 1.74 7.30
N TYR A 78 -7.30 0.61 6.72
CA TYR A 78 -8.13 0.59 5.50
C TYR A 78 -9.47 1.30 5.72
N GLU A 79 -10.19 0.98 6.79
CA GLU A 79 -11.49 1.59 7.11
C GLU A 79 -11.35 3.09 7.40
N GLU A 80 -10.30 3.51 8.10
CA GLU A 80 -10.00 4.92 8.36
C GLU A 80 -9.74 5.68 7.07
N LEU A 81 -8.87 5.15 6.20
CA LEU A 81 -8.57 5.75 4.91
C LEU A 81 -9.78 5.76 3.98
N ALA A 82 -10.57 4.68 3.93
CA ALA A 82 -11.78 4.62 3.12
C ALA A 82 -12.82 5.65 3.59
N SER A 83 -12.92 5.87 4.90
CA SER A 83 -13.80 6.87 5.49
C SER A 83 -13.34 8.30 5.17
N ARG A 84 -12.02 8.55 5.27
CA ARG A 84 -11.43 9.87 4.98
C ARG A 84 -11.34 10.21 3.49
N ALA A 85 -11.13 9.23 2.62
CA ALA A 85 -11.12 9.43 1.16
C ALA A 85 -12.50 9.79 0.60
N LYS A 86 -13.58 9.56 1.38
CA LYS A 86 -14.96 9.86 1.00
C LYS A 86 -15.45 11.26 1.41
N THR A 87 -14.63 12.05 2.11
CA THR A 87 -15.01 13.39 2.62
C THR A 87 -14.43 14.51 1.79
#